data_AF-A0A942NZN1-F1
#
_entry.id   AF-A0A942NZN1-F1
#
_cell.length_a   1.000
_cell.length_b   1.000
_cell.length_c   1.000
_cell.angle_alpha   90.00
_cell.angle_beta   90.00
_cell.angle_gamma   90.00
#
_symmetry.space_group_name_H-M   'P 1'
#
loop_
_entity.id
_entity.type
_entity.pdbx_description
1 polymer ?
#
loop_
_entity_poly.entity_id
_entity_poly.type
_entity_poly.pdbx_seq_one_letter_code
_entity_poly.pdbx_strand_id
1 'polypeptide(L)'
;MITNLETVIQTFSNHKGEFAEVKNPSYIFPSVEYYPLAKPLKKISQLKAALMDMDGTTTTTEVLCIYSLEMMVRRMSNLLTKEQWHGIDHALDLAHIIGNSTTKHVEYLLKKYQNLLNTEQVYKEFLVASQWTVLHGMDAQRKAEVVQNLKKLNIGGALTDIRNQMSQELLIDKWSDKIPHPDFSMLVNLGIDIYYETYHRILALLKQGKSDEVRQQVFGVSDTDENLISPMPGIPVLIPLIKGWLGDEASLLSDELIADYEKSTGKALNLGDKVKFALKLKWMGDYFEKKPVKLGLVTSSIFYEADIVIQEVISVMAAVIKRSSLSDAKKTFILEAYKDYHQIYDAFVTASDSNEIRLKPHRDLYSIALHKAGLMPEDFDKVVGFEDSQSGTVAIRAAGIGCCIAVPFAQTLSHNLEAASHVLPGGVPEAVFDFSLFLESSIY
;
A
#
# COMPACT_ATOMS: atom_id res chain seq x y z
N MET A 1 29.84 1.74 19.91
CA MET A 1 30.93 2.72 20.10
C MET A 1 30.31 4.03 20.58
N ILE A 2 30.91 4.72 21.54
CA ILE A 2 30.46 6.04 22.04
C ILE A 2 31.47 7.08 21.51
N THR A 3 30.99 8.18 20.93
CA THR A 3 31.84 9.29 20.44
C THR A 3 31.48 10.59 21.16
N ASN A 4 32.39 11.56 21.19
CA ASN A 4 32.15 12.84 21.83
C ASN A 4 31.27 13.77 20.96
N LEU A 5 30.61 14.75 21.60
CA LEU A 5 29.70 15.68 20.94
C LEU A 5 30.37 16.45 19.80
N GLU A 6 31.61 16.91 19.98
CA GLU A 6 32.35 17.65 18.96
C GLU A 6 32.53 16.84 17.67
N THR A 7 32.80 15.54 17.79
CA THR A 7 32.93 14.63 16.65
C THR A 7 31.61 14.43 15.93
N VAL A 8 30.50 14.35 16.68
CA VAL A 8 29.14 14.29 16.09
C VAL A 8 28.85 15.58 15.33
N ILE A 9 29.07 16.74 15.98
CA ILE A 9 28.85 18.06 15.35
C ILE A 9 29.70 18.17 14.08
N GLN A 10 30.97 17.76 14.11
CA GLN A 10 31.82 17.79 12.92
C GLN A 10 31.29 16.88 11.81
N THR A 11 30.83 15.67 12.15
CA THR A 11 30.27 14.72 11.18
C THR A 11 29.02 15.27 10.50
N PHE A 12 28.10 15.83 11.29
CA PHE A 12 26.90 16.49 10.78
C PHE A 12 27.24 17.75 9.97
N SER A 13 28.20 18.57 10.44
CA SER A 13 28.63 19.78 9.72
C SER A 13 29.29 19.48 8.38
N ASN A 14 29.93 18.31 8.25
CA ASN A 14 30.51 17.85 6.99
C ASN A 14 29.43 17.41 5.99
N HIS A 15 28.25 16.98 6.45
CA HIS A 15 27.11 16.71 5.60
C HIS A 15 26.47 18.03 5.19
N LYS A 16 26.86 18.55 4.00
CA LYS A 16 26.31 19.80 3.43
C LYS A 16 24.87 19.66 2.89
N GLY A 17 24.11 18.69 3.41
CA GLY A 17 22.80 18.29 2.91
C GLY A 17 21.67 18.56 3.91
N GLU A 18 20.51 18.02 3.58
CA GLU A 18 19.29 18.13 4.38
C GLU A 18 19.28 17.08 5.49
N PHE A 19 18.56 17.37 6.57
CA PHE A 19 18.29 16.40 7.63
C PHE A 19 16.80 16.25 7.84
N ALA A 20 16.33 15.02 8.03
CA ALA A 20 15.00 14.76 8.56
C ALA A 20 15.06 14.61 10.07
N GLU A 21 14.14 15.28 10.78
CA GLU A 21 13.83 15.02 12.18
C GLU A 21 12.65 14.06 12.25
N VAL A 22 12.85 12.87 12.82
CA VAL A 22 11.83 11.86 13.01
C VAL A 22 11.47 11.78 14.49
N LYS A 23 10.20 12.01 14.82
CA LYS A 23 9.70 11.91 16.20
C LYS A 23 9.46 10.45 16.56
N ASN A 24 10.03 10.05 17.68
CA ASN A 24 9.82 8.73 18.25
C ASN A 24 8.54 8.69 19.14
N PRO A 25 7.93 7.51 19.31
CA PRO A 25 6.90 7.33 20.34
C PRO A 25 7.40 7.74 21.73
N SER A 26 6.50 8.18 22.61
CA SER A 26 6.85 8.75 23.93
C SER A 26 7.60 7.78 24.86
N TYR A 27 7.54 6.48 24.60
CA TYR A 27 8.23 5.45 25.37
C TYR A 27 9.65 5.12 24.84
N ILE A 28 10.10 5.80 23.78
CA ILE A 28 11.43 5.62 23.18
C ILE A 28 12.32 6.85 23.47
N PHE A 29 13.56 6.61 23.87
CA PHE A 29 14.58 7.64 24.04
C PHE A 29 15.67 7.49 22.96
N PRO A 30 16.13 8.58 22.31
CA PRO A 30 15.67 9.97 22.46
C PRO A 30 14.29 10.21 21.81
N SER A 31 13.65 11.34 22.13
CA SER A 31 12.33 11.72 21.59
C SER A 31 12.33 11.99 20.08
N VAL A 32 13.50 12.25 19.49
CA VAL A 32 13.68 12.48 18.06
C VAL A 32 14.97 11.82 17.57
N GLU A 33 14.96 11.39 16.32
CA GLU A 33 16.13 10.93 15.58
C GLU A 33 16.40 11.84 14.38
N TYR A 34 17.67 12.09 14.09
CA TYR A 34 18.09 12.92 12.96
C TYR A 34 18.75 12.06 11.88
N TYR A 35 18.23 12.18 10.65
CA TYR A 35 18.68 11.42 9.50
C TYR A 35 19.30 12.35 8.46
N PRO A 36 20.60 12.23 8.11
CA PRO A 36 21.14 12.88 6.93
C PRO A 36 20.45 12.30 5.69
N LEU A 37 19.93 13.16 4.84
CA LEU A 37 19.26 12.76 3.61
C LEU A 37 20.26 12.71 2.45
N ALA A 38 20.08 11.75 1.54
CA ALA A 38 20.84 11.73 0.29
C ALA A 38 20.73 13.08 -0.44
N LYS A 39 21.68 13.45 -1.30
CA LYS A 39 21.51 14.65 -2.14
C LYS A 39 20.40 14.41 -3.17
N PRO A 40 19.50 15.36 -3.49
CA PRO A 40 18.45 15.14 -4.49
C PRO A 40 19.07 14.87 -5.86
N LEU A 41 18.66 13.76 -6.49
CA LEU A 41 19.10 13.37 -7.83
C LEU A 41 17.92 13.48 -8.79
N LYS A 42 18.06 14.38 -9.77
CA LYS A 42 17.02 14.64 -10.78
C LYS A 42 17.07 13.67 -11.96
N LYS A 43 18.24 13.07 -12.22
CA LYS A 43 18.47 12.09 -13.28
C LYS A 43 19.46 11.04 -12.80
N ILE A 44 19.47 9.89 -13.48
CA ILE A 44 20.36 8.76 -13.21
C ILE A 44 21.08 8.36 -14.50
N SER A 45 22.36 8.02 -14.39
CA SER A 45 23.20 7.56 -15.51
C SER A 45 22.95 6.09 -15.88
N GLN A 46 22.36 5.33 -14.96
CA GLN A 46 21.90 3.96 -15.15
C GLN A 46 20.80 3.68 -14.12
N LEU A 47 19.78 2.92 -14.52
CA LEU A 47 18.80 2.35 -13.60
C LEU A 47 19.19 0.92 -13.26
N LYS A 48 19.64 0.69 -12.01
CA LYS A 48 19.95 -0.65 -11.48
C LYS A 48 18.79 -1.25 -10.70
N ALA A 49 18.02 -0.40 -10.01
CA ALA A 49 16.85 -0.85 -9.28
C ALA A 49 15.76 0.20 -9.17
N ALA A 50 14.51 -0.27 -9.07
CA ALA A 50 13.37 0.52 -8.64
C ALA A 50 12.87 -0.07 -7.32
N LEU A 51 12.78 0.76 -6.28
CA LEU A 51 12.11 0.40 -5.03
C LEU A 51 10.81 1.16 -4.95
N MET A 52 9.71 0.46 -4.75
CA MET A 52 8.37 1.03 -4.79
C MET A 52 7.64 0.70 -3.50
N ASP A 53 6.90 1.67 -2.97
CA ASP A 53 5.86 1.33 -2.01
C ASP A 53 4.82 0.39 -2.67
N MET A 54 3.96 -0.20 -1.84
CA MET A 54 2.84 -0.99 -2.29
C MET A 54 1.64 -0.09 -2.57
N ASP A 55 1.05 0.49 -1.52
CA ASP A 55 -0.16 1.30 -1.61
C ASP A 55 0.15 2.67 -2.25
N GLY A 56 -0.78 3.21 -3.03
CA GLY A 56 -0.64 4.51 -3.72
C GLY A 56 0.41 4.57 -4.83
N THR A 57 1.18 3.49 -5.05
CA THR A 57 2.34 3.46 -5.96
C THR A 57 2.30 2.25 -6.88
N THR A 58 2.29 1.04 -6.31
CA THR A 58 2.19 -0.23 -7.07
C THR A 58 0.73 -0.66 -7.20
N THR A 59 -0.08 -0.48 -6.17
CA THR A 59 -1.49 -0.89 -6.10
C THR A 59 -2.32 0.12 -5.31
N THR A 60 -3.64 0.01 -5.45
CA THR A 60 -4.61 0.63 -4.55
C THR A 60 -5.24 -0.46 -3.68
N THR A 61 -5.29 -0.24 -2.36
CA THR A 61 -6.11 -1.04 -1.41
C THR A 61 -7.21 -0.19 -0.76
N GLU A 62 -7.31 1.09 -1.16
CA GLU A 62 -8.24 2.06 -0.60
C GLU A 62 -9.69 1.64 -0.76
N VAL A 63 -10.05 1.01 -1.89
CA VAL A 63 -11.42 0.53 -2.10
C VAL A 63 -11.80 -0.52 -1.06
N LEU A 64 -10.89 -1.47 -0.78
CA LEU A 64 -11.06 -2.46 0.29
C LEU A 64 -11.13 -1.80 1.67
N CYS A 65 -10.28 -0.83 1.95
CA CYS A 65 -10.27 -0.09 3.21
C CYS A 65 -11.58 0.68 3.44
N ILE A 66 -12.02 1.47 2.45
CA ILE A 66 -13.27 2.26 2.51
C ILE A 66 -14.46 1.34 2.67
N TYR A 67 -14.51 0.23 1.91
CA TYR A 67 -15.57 -0.76 2.06
C TYR A 67 -15.61 -1.34 3.47
N SER A 68 -14.45 -1.72 4.02
CA SER A 68 -14.38 -2.31 5.37
C SER A 68 -14.78 -1.29 6.45
N LEU A 69 -14.43 -0.01 6.29
CA LEU A 69 -14.86 1.07 7.17
C LEU A 69 -16.37 1.35 7.06
N GLU A 70 -16.93 1.34 5.85
CA GLU A 70 -18.37 1.48 5.65
C GLU A 70 -19.10 0.30 6.32
N MET A 71 -18.63 -0.93 6.08
CA MET A 71 -19.20 -2.13 6.70
C MET A 71 -19.12 -2.07 8.22
N MET A 72 -18.05 -1.53 8.80
CA MET A 72 -18.00 -1.28 10.25
C MET A 72 -19.16 -0.39 10.70
N VAL A 73 -19.39 0.76 10.05
CA VAL A 73 -20.51 1.67 10.42
C VAL A 73 -21.87 1.00 10.17
N ARG A 74 -22.05 0.29 9.05
CA ARG A 74 -23.28 -0.45 8.74
C ARG A 74 -23.61 -1.48 9.80
N ARG A 75 -22.61 -2.29 10.18
CA ARG A 75 -22.74 -3.34 11.20
C ARG A 75 -23.03 -2.74 12.57
N MET A 76 -22.31 -1.70 12.98
CA MET A 76 -22.53 -1.03 14.27
C MET A 76 -23.87 -0.28 14.36
N SER A 77 -24.48 0.09 13.24
CA SER A 77 -25.77 0.80 13.18
C SER A 77 -26.97 -0.12 12.86
N ASN A 78 -26.71 -1.35 12.38
CA ASN A 78 -27.69 -2.24 11.76
C ASN A 78 -28.36 -1.66 10.49
N LEU A 79 -27.68 -0.74 9.79
CA LEU A 79 -28.13 -0.12 8.53
C LEU A 79 -27.38 -0.76 7.35
N LEU A 80 -27.71 -2.01 7.05
CA LEU A 80 -26.95 -2.88 6.16
C LEU A 80 -27.12 -2.56 4.67
N THR A 81 -28.21 -1.88 4.27
CA THR A 81 -28.48 -1.57 2.85
C THR A 81 -28.32 -0.08 2.52
N LYS A 82 -28.14 0.24 1.24
CA LYS A 82 -28.02 1.62 0.76
C LYS A 82 -29.29 2.44 1.00
N GLU A 83 -30.45 1.79 1.02
CA GLU A 83 -31.75 2.40 1.32
C GLU A 83 -31.87 2.79 2.80
N GLN A 84 -31.24 2.03 3.70
CA GLN A 84 -31.22 2.31 5.13
C GLN A 84 -30.20 3.41 5.49
N TRP A 85 -29.04 3.37 4.84
CA TRP A 85 -28.00 4.40 4.95
C TRP A 85 -27.18 4.43 3.66
N HIS A 86 -27.03 5.62 3.08
CA HIS A 86 -26.40 5.78 1.76
C HIS A 86 -24.94 5.31 1.71
N GLY A 87 -24.28 5.19 2.88
CA GLY A 87 -22.87 4.86 3.01
C GLY A 87 -22.04 6.05 3.48
N ILE A 88 -20.73 5.90 3.38
CA ILE A 88 -19.77 6.98 3.68
C ILE A 88 -19.93 8.09 2.62
N ASP A 89 -19.88 9.36 3.03
CA ASP A 89 -19.92 10.48 2.08
C ASP A 89 -18.53 10.69 1.49
N HIS A 90 -18.34 10.31 0.22
CA HIS A 90 -17.02 10.37 -0.39
C HIS A 90 -16.47 11.81 -0.51
N ALA A 91 -17.32 12.82 -0.61
CA ALA A 91 -16.86 14.20 -0.73
C ALA A 91 -16.39 14.78 0.61
N LEU A 92 -16.99 14.32 1.72
CA LEU A 92 -16.74 14.87 3.05
C LEU A 92 -15.81 14.00 3.90
N ASP A 93 -15.87 12.68 3.75
CA ASP A 93 -15.25 11.75 4.69
C ASP A 93 -13.88 11.24 4.22
N LEU A 94 -13.62 11.11 2.90
CA LEU A 94 -12.38 10.48 2.39
C LEU A 94 -11.11 11.17 2.89
N ALA A 95 -11.13 12.50 3.01
CA ALA A 95 -9.99 13.27 3.54
C ALA A 95 -9.65 12.93 5.01
N HIS A 96 -10.60 12.33 5.74
CA HIS A 96 -10.45 11.94 7.15
C HIS A 96 -10.25 10.44 7.33
N ILE A 97 -10.58 9.62 6.33
CA ILE A 97 -10.52 8.15 6.40
C ILE A 97 -9.50 7.51 5.45
N ILE A 98 -8.62 8.32 4.84
CA ILE A 98 -7.50 7.84 4.04
C ILE A 98 -6.23 8.63 4.42
N GLY A 99 -5.05 8.04 4.22
CA GLY A 99 -3.75 8.69 4.47
C GLY A 99 -3.36 8.87 5.94
N ASN A 100 -4.13 8.27 6.87
CA ASN A 100 -3.90 8.32 8.32
C ASN A 100 -3.98 6.89 8.90
N SER A 101 -3.67 6.71 10.18
CA SER A 101 -3.81 5.40 10.86
C SER A 101 -5.28 4.96 10.93
N THR A 102 -5.54 3.65 10.85
CA THR A 102 -6.87 3.04 11.03
C THR A 102 -7.61 3.57 12.27
N THR A 103 -6.90 3.74 13.39
CA THR A 103 -7.48 4.32 14.62
C THR A 103 -8.11 5.69 14.38
N LYS A 104 -7.45 6.57 13.62
CA LYS A 104 -7.96 7.91 13.30
C LYS A 104 -9.19 7.86 12.40
N HIS A 105 -9.21 6.92 11.45
CA HIS A 105 -10.37 6.71 10.57
C HIS A 105 -11.59 6.27 11.37
N VAL A 106 -11.42 5.27 12.24
CA VAL A 106 -12.48 4.77 13.12
C VAL A 106 -12.94 5.85 14.10
N GLU A 107 -12.01 6.58 14.73
CA GLU A 107 -12.34 7.72 15.60
C GLU A 107 -13.21 8.77 14.88
N TYR A 108 -12.85 9.13 13.64
CA TYR A 108 -13.60 10.09 12.84
C TYR A 108 -15.02 9.57 12.53
N LEU A 109 -15.13 8.35 11.99
CA LEU A 109 -16.41 7.79 11.59
C LEU A 109 -17.35 7.58 12.78
N LEU A 110 -16.85 7.12 13.92
CA LEU A 110 -17.65 6.97 15.12
C LEU A 110 -18.16 8.31 15.65
N LYS A 111 -17.37 9.38 15.57
CA LYS A 111 -17.83 10.74 15.92
C LYS A 111 -18.85 11.27 14.92
N LYS A 112 -18.57 11.13 13.63
CA LYS A 112 -19.40 11.63 12.53
C LYS A 112 -20.77 10.97 12.51
N TYR A 113 -20.81 9.64 12.68
CA TYR A 113 -21.99 8.80 12.58
C TYR A 113 -22.54 8.33 13.92
N GLN A 114 -22.14 8.97 15.04
CA GLN A 114 -22.55 8.59 16.40
C GLN A 114 -24.08 8.42 16.57
N ASN A 115 -24.86 9.26 15.90
CA ASN A 115 -26.33 9.25 15.98
C ASN A 115 -26.98 8.05 15.28
N LEU A 116 -26.22 7.34 14.44
CA LEU A 116 -26.68 6.13 13.75
C LEU A 116 -26.36 4.85 14.55
N LEU A 117 -25.42 4.91 15.49
CA LEU A 117 -24.91 3.73 16.15
C LEU A 117 -25.95 3.10 17.08
N ASN A 118 -26.04 1.78 17.05
CA ASN A 118 -26.89 1.01 17.96
C ASN A 118 -26.00 0.24 18.93
N THR A 119 -26.02 0.62 20.20
CA THR A 119 -25.18 0.03 21.26
C THR A 119 -25.33 -1.49 21.38
N GLU A 120 -26.55 -2.01 21.31
CA GLU A 120 -26.78 -3.45 21.37
C GLU A 120 -26.16 -4.15 20.16
N GLN A 121 -26.30 -3.55 18.97
CA GLN A 121 -25.71 -4.09 17.75
C GLN A 121 -24.18 -4.05 17.79
N VAL A 122 -23.57 -2.98 18.30
CA VAL A 122 -22.11 -2.89 18.47
C VAL A 122 -21.57 -4.08 19.26
N TYR A 123 -22.25 -4.44 20.35
CA TYR A 123 -21.82 -5.55 21.21
C TYR A 123 -21.93 -6.89 20.51
N LYS A 124 -23.02 -7.12 19.78
CA LYS A 124 -23.22 -8.33 18.95
C LYS A 124 -22.11 -8.44 17.91
N GLU A 125 -21.90 -7.39 17.13
CA GLU A 125 -20.94 -7.39 16.03
C GLU A 125 -19.50 -7.49 16.52
N PHE A 126 -19.17 -6.91 17.68
CA PHE A 126 -17.86 -7.12 18.31
C PHE A 126 -17.63 -8.60 18.68
N LEU A 127 -18.63 -9.31 19.20
CA LEU A 127 -18.51 -10.74 19.51
C LEU A 127 -18.36 -11.59 18.24
N VAL A 128 -19.09 -11.25 17.18
CA VAL A 128 -18.93 -11.88 15.85
C VAL A 128 -17.50 -11.67 15.32
N ALA A 129 -17.04 -10.42 15.34
CA ALA A 129 -15.71 -10.06 14.89
C ALA A 129 -14.61 -10.77 15.70
N SER A 130 -14.80 -10.82 17.02
CA SER A 130 -13.90 -11.51 17.95
C SER A 130 -13.82 -13.00 17.67
N GLN A 131 -14.96 -13.66 17.47
CA GLN A 131 -15.02 -15.08 17.18
C GLN A 131 -14.26 -15.42 15.90
N TRP A 132 -14.57 -14.73 14.80
CA TRP A 132 -13.92 -14.98 13.52
C TRP A 132 -12.41 -14.70 13.61
N THR A 133 -12.02 -13.57 14.22
CA THR A 133 -10.60 -13.20 14.33
C THR A 133 -9.80 -14.23 15.12
N VAL A 134 -10.33 -14.70 16.26
CA VAL A 134 -9.64 -15.70 17.08
C VAL A 134 -9.52 -17.04 16.35
N LEU A 135 -10.60 -17.51 15.73
CA LEU A 135 -10.64 -18.84 15.10
C LEU A 135 -9.92 -18.87 13.75
N HIS A 136 -10.14 -17.86 12.91
CA HIS A 136 -9.76 -17.88 11.49
C HIS A 136 -8.76 -16.79 11.10
N GLY A 137 -8.60 -15.74 11.92
CA GLY A 137 -7.65 -14.67 11.62
C GLY A 137 -6.23 -15.19 11.39
N MET A 138 -5.46 -14.50 10.56
CA MET A 138 -4.09 -14.89 10.24
C MET A 138 -3.03 -14.04 10.94
N ASP A 139 -3.39 -12.81 11.34
CA ASP A 139 -2.51 -11.93 12.12
C ASP A 139 -2.55 -12.27 13.63
N ALA A 140 -1.40 -12.70 14.16
CA ALA A 140 -1.23 -13.01 15.56
C ALA A 140 -1.36 -11.78 16.47
N GLN A 141 -0.93 -10.60 16.00
CA GLN A 141 -1.07 -9.35 16.76
C GLN A 141 -2.55 -8.96 16.87
N ARG A 142 -3.29 -8.99 15.77
CA ARG A 142 -4.75 -8.76 15.79
C ARG A 142 -5.49 -9.70 16.74
N LYS A 143 -5.14 -10.99 16.74
CA LYS A 143 -5.68 -11.95 17.72
C LYS A 143 -5.38 -11.56 19.16
N ALA A 144 -4.15 -11.13 19.43
CA ALA A 144 -3.75 -10.72 20.78
C ALA A 144 -4.51 -9.48 21.25
N GLU A 145 -4.74 -8.51 20.36
CA GLU A 145 -5.48 -7.28 20.65
C GLU A 145 -6.97 -7.56 20.91
N VAL A 146 -7.63 -8.39 20.09
CA VAL A 146 -9.00 -8.86 20.35
C VAL A 146 -9.11 -9.55 21.71
N VAL A 147 -8.16 -10.44 22.03
CA VAL A 147 -8.11 -11.12 23.34
C VAL A 147 -7.95 -10.12 24.48
N GLN A 148 -7.15 -9.07 24.28
CA GLN A 148 -6.99 -8.01 25.27
C GLN A 148 -8.27 -7.19 25.44
N ASN A 149 -8.98 -6.88 24.36
CA ASN A 149 -10.25 -6.15 24.40
C ASN A 149 -11.34 -6.96 25.11
N LEU A 150 -11.46 -8.27 24.86
CA LEU A 150 -12.34 -9.16 25.61
C LEU A 150 -12.06 -9.13 27.13
N LYS A 151 -10.77 -9.08 27.52
CA LYS A 151 -10.37 -8.97 28.93
C LYS A 151 -10.71 -7.60 29.51
N LYS A 152 -10.45 -6.51 28.79
CA LYS A 152 -10.76 -5.13 29.22
C LYS A 152 -12.27 -4.91 29.43
N LEU A 153 -13.10 -5.59 28.66
CA LEU A 153 -14.55 -5.59 28.79
C LEU A 153 -15.09 -6.54 29.87
N ASN A 154 -14.24 -7.16 30.69
CA ASN A 154 -14.61 -8.13 31.72
C ASN A 154 -15.38 -9.36 31.19
N ILE A 155 -15.30 -9.64 29.89
CA ILE A 155 -15.90 -10.82 29.23
C ILE A 155 -14.84 -11.80 28.75
N GLY A 156 -13.70 -11.88 29.45
CA GLY A 156 -12.59 -12.78 29.11
C GLY A 156 -13.00 -14.26 29.04
N GLY A 157 -14.10 -14.66 29.70
CA GLY A 157 -14.67 -16.00 29.58
C GLY A 157 -15.20 -16.34 28.18
N ALA A 158 -15.59 -15.34 27.38
CA ALA A 158 -16.00 -15.51 25.99
C ALA A 158 -14.89 -16.14 25.13
N LEU A 159 -13.62 -15.89 25.47
CA LEU A 159 -12.48 -16.50 24.77
C LEU A 159 -12.50 -18.03 24.85
N THR A 160 -12.88 -18.59 26.00
CA THR A 160 -12.98 -20.04 26.19
C THR A 160 -14.11 -20.60 25.33
N ASP A 161 -15.27 -19.95 25.32
CA ASP A 161 -16.41 -20.36 24.51
C ASP A 161 -16.11 -20.27 23.00
N ILE A 162 -15.43 -19.20 22.57
CA ILE A 162 -14.95 -19.03 21.19
C ILE A 162 -14.00 -20.17 20.80
N ARG A 163 -13.00 -20.48 21.64
CA ARG A 163 -12.04 -21.57 21.38
C ARG A 163 -12.67 -22.95 21.35
N ASN A 164 -13.76 -23.13 22.10
CA ASN A 164 -14.59 -24.32 22.05
C ASN A 164 -15.57 -24.33 20.87
N GLN A 165 -15.46 -23.36 19.94
CA GLN A 165 -16.29 -23.23 18.75
C GLN A 165 -17.80 -23.17 19.06
N MET A 166 -18.17 -22.48 20.15
CA MET A 166 -19.56 -22.16 20.44
C MET A 166 -20.21 -21.47 19.23
N SER A 167 -21.48 -21.76 18.92
CA SER A 167 -22.17 -21.10 17.80
C SER A 167 -22.26 -19.58 18.04
N GLN A 168 -22.32 -18.82 16.96
CA GLN A 168 -22.36 -17.36 17.03
C GLN A 168 -23.56 -16.86 17.82
N GLU A 169 -24.74 -17.48 17.64
CA GLU A 169 -25.98 -17.14 18.33
C GLU A 169 -25.84 -17.34 19.84
N LEU A 170 -25.33 -18.50 20.26
CA LEU A 170 -25.12 -18.80 21.68
C LEU A 170 -24.06 -17.91 22.31
N LEU A 171 -23.02 -17.55 21.56
CA LEU A 171 -21.98 -16.64 22.02
C LEU A 171 -22.56 -15.24 22.30
N ILE A 172 -23.37 -14.73 21.36
CA ILE A 172 -24.06 -13.45 21.49
C ILE A 172 -24.98 -13.49 22.70
N ASP A 173 -25.91 -14.44 22.76
CA ASP A 173 -26.91 -14.55 23.84
C ASP A 173 -26.27 -14.64 25.22
N LYS A 174 -25.10 -15.30 25.32
CA LYS A 174 -24.39 -15.49 26.59
C LYS A 174 -23.62 -14.26 27.05
N TRP A 175 -23.14 -13.42 26.13
CA TRP A 175 -22.12 -12.40 26.44
C TRP A 175 -22.50 -10.96 26.10
N SER A 176 -23.43 -10.69 25.16
CA SER A 176 -23.75 -9.32 24.73
C SER A 176 -24.17 -8.43 25.90
N ASP A 177 -25.05 -8.94 26.76
CA ASP A 177 -25.63 -8.18 27.88
C ASP A 177 -24.66 -8.00 29.06
N LYS A 178 -23.50 -8.68 29.00
CA LYS A 178 -22.43 -8.58 30.01
C LYS A 178 -21.38 -7.54 29.63
N ILE A 179 -21.43 -7.00 28.41
CA ILE A 179 -20.49 -5.97 27.96
C ILE A 179 -20.82 -4.66 28.68
N PRO A 180 -19.89 -4.10 29.48
CA PRO A 180 -20.11 -2.81 30.12
C PRO A 180 -20.17 -1.71 29.07
N HIS A 181 -20.88 -0.62 29.36
CA HIS A 181 -20.89 0.55 28.49
C HIS A 181 -19.46 1.05 28.23
N PRO A 182 -18.96 0.95 26.98
CA PRO A 182 -17.60 1.35 26.66
C PRO A 182 -17.49 2.88 26.67
N ASP A 183 -16.37 3.40 27.18
CA ASP A 183 -16.00 4.77 26.87
C ASP A 183 -15.66 4.92 25.38
N PHE A 184 -15.44 6.15 24.93
CA PHE A 184 -15.17 6.40 23.51
C PHE A 184 -13.89 5.69 23.02
N SER A 185 -12.86 5.57 23.86
CA SER A 185 -11.62 4.88 23.48
C SER A 185 -11.84 3.38 23.29
N MET A 186 -12.65 2.77 24.15
CA MET A 186 -13.03 1.37 24.01
C MET A 186 -13.93 1.17 22.79
N LEU A 187 -14.89 2.06 22.54
CA LEU A 187 -15.75 2.01 21.35
C LEU A 187 -14.92 2.04 20.05
N VAL A 188 -13.86 2.85 20.01
CA VAL A 188 -12.89 2.86 18.90
C VAL A 188 -12.21 1.50 18.73
N ASN A 189 -11.78 0.86 19.82
CA ASN A 189 -11.18 -0.47 19.74
C ASN A 189 -12.16 -1.53 19.18
N LEU A 190 -13.44 -1.48 19.59
CA LEU A 190 -14.46 -2.39 19.05
C LEU A 190 -14.69 -2.15 17.55
N GLY A 191 -14.73 -0.87 17.14
CA GLY A 191 -14.82 -0.50 15.73
C GLY A 191 -13.63 -1.02 14.91
N ILE A 192 -12.41 -0.90 15.44
CA ILE A 192 -11.19 -1.45 14.82
C ILE A 192 -11.30 -2.96 14.64
N ASP A 193 -11.77 -3.70 15.65
CA ASP A 193 -11.92 -5.16 15.57
C ASP A 193 -12.96 -5.57 14.51
N ILE A 194 -14.09 -4.84 14.40
CA ILE A 194 -15.12 -5.06 13.37
C ILE A 194 -14.61 -4.73 11.97
N TYR A 195 -13.86 -3.63 11.83
CA TYR A 195 -13.20 -3.22 10.59
C TYR A 195 -12.22 -4.30 10.12
N TYR A 196 -11.28 -4.72 10.97
CA TYR A 196 -10.24 -5.67 10.59
C TYR A 196 -10.80 -7.05 10.33
N GLU A 197 -11.85 -7.46 11.03
CA GLU A 197 -12.50 -8.72 10.71
C GLU A 197 -13.09 -8.71 9.29
N THR A 198 -13.75 -7.62 8.87
CA THR A 198 -14.25 -7.48 7.49
C THR A 198 -13.11 -7.50 6.49
N TYR A 199 -12.06 -6.72 6.75
CA TYR A 199 -10.88 -6.59 5.89
C TYR A 199 -10.15 -7.93 5.72
N HIS A 200 -9.81 -8.62 6.83
CA HIS A 200 -9.12 -9.91 6.80
C HIS A 200 -9.98 -11.05 6.27
N ARG A 201 -11.32 -11.00 6.45
CA ARG A 201 -12.22 -11.97 5.83
C ARG A 201 -12.17 -11.86 4.30
N ILE A 202 -12.16 -10.64 3.76
CA ILE A 202 -12.02 -10.45 2.30
C ILE A 202 -10.67 -10.96 1.82
N LEU A 203 -9.56 -10.61 2.49
CA LEU A 203 -8.25 -11.13 2.14
C LEU A 203 -8.21 -12.67 2.17
N ALA A 204 -8.84 -13.30 3.15
CA ALA A 204 -8.93 -14.76 3.21
C ALA A 204 -9.70 -15.37 2.03
N LEU A 205 -10.75 -14.70 1.53
CA LEU A 205 -11.48 -15.11 0.32
C LEU A 205 -10.63 -14.93 -0.94
N LEU A 206 -9.92 -13.81 -1.07
CA LEU A 206 -9.00 -13.57 -2.19
C LEU A 206 -7.91 -14.63 -2.26
N LYS A 207 -7.32 -15.01 -1.11
CA LYS A 207 -6.34 -16.10 -1.01
C LYS A 207 -6.88 -17.46 -1.47
N GLN A 208 -8.20 -17.67 -1.40
CA GLN A 208 -8.85 -18.89 -1.88
C GLN A 208 -9.21 -18.83 -3.37
N GLY A 209 -8.83 -17.77 -4.08
CA GLY A 209 -9.16 -17.55 -5.49
C GLY A 209 -10.62 -17.12 -5.72
N LYS A 210 -11.28 -16.57 -4.69
CA LYS A 210 -12.70 -16.17 -4.74
C LYS A 210 -12.88 -14.69 -5.09
N SER A 211 -12.02 -14.13 -5.93
CA SER A 211 -12.04 -12.70 -6.29
C SER A 211 -13.36 -12.28 -6.94
N ASP A 212 -14.01 -13.14 -7.72
CA ASP A 212 -15.34 -12.88 -8.30
C ASP A 212 -16.45 -12.78 -7.24
N GLU A 213 -16.41 -13.63 -6.21
CA GLU A 213 -17.37 -13.60 -5.08
C GLU A 213 -17.23 -12.28 -4.31
N VAL A 214 -15.99 -11.88 -4.02
CA VAL A 214 -15.67 -10.62 -3.35
C VAL A 214 -16.10 -9.41 -4.19
N ARG A 215 -15.84 -9.42 -5.51
CA ARG A 215 -16.25 -8.34 -6.41
C ARG A 215 -17.77 -8.18 -6.42
N GLN A 216 -18.52 -9.27 -6.53
CA GLN A 216 -19.99 -9.24 -6.50
C GLN A 216 -20.53 -8.77 -5.14
N GLN A 217 -19.88 -9.16 -4.04
CA GLN A 217 -20.27 -8.70 -2.71
C GLN A 217 -20.10 -7.18 -2.55
N VAL A 218 -19.06 -6.60 -3.14
CA VAL A 218 -18.66 -5.21 -2.89
C VAL A 218 -19.29 -4.24 -3.88
N PHE A 219 -19.28 -4.58 -5.18
CA PHE A 219 -19.80 -3.72 -6.24
C PHE A 219 -21.21 -4.13 -6.72
N GLY A 220 -21.69 -5.31 -6.36
CA GLY A 220 -22.92 -5.90 -6.88
C GLY A 220 -22.70 -6.66 -8.19
N VAL A 221 -23.81 -7.05 -8.84
CA VAL A 221 -23.77 -7.65 -10.19
C VAL A 221 -23.72 -6.52 -11.21
N SER A 222 -22.52 -6.08 -11.58
CA SER A 222 -22.27 -5.11 -12.64
C SER A 222 -21.30 -5.68 -13.67
N ASP A 223 -21.43 -5.28 -14.94
CA ASP A 223 -20.48 -5.59 -16.02
C ASP A 223 -19.17 -4.77 -15.91
N THR A 224 -18.87 -4.22 -14.72
CA THR A 224 -17.68 -3.39 -14.52
C THR A 224 -16.47 -4.26 -14.22
N ASP A 225 -15.35 -3.98 -14.89
CA ASP A 225 -14.02 -4.57 -14.63
C ASP A 225 -13.39 -4.01 -13.32
N GLU A 226 -14.19 -3.46 -12.39
CA GLU A 226 -13.70 -2.88 -11.13
C GLU A 226 -13.24 -3.97 -10.17
N ASN A 227 -12.02 -3.83 -9.64
CA ASN A 227 -11.47 -4.76 -8.65
C ASN A 227 -11.17 -3.99 -7.35
N LEU A 228 -11.35 -4.66 -6.21
CA LEU A 228 -11.05 -4.08 -4.89
C LEU A 228 -9.56 -3.77 -4.73
N ILE A 229 -8.72 -4.57 -5.37
CA ILE A 229 -7.28 -4.43 -5.43
C ILE A 229 -6.92 -4.40 -6.90
N SER A 230 -6.26 -3.32 -7.32
CA SER A 230 -5.87 -3.10 -8.71
C SER A 230 -4.46 -2.51 -8.78
N PRO A 231 -3.66 -2.87 -9.78
CA PRO A 231 -2.40 -2.17 -10.04
C PRO A 231 -2.68 -0.68 -10.26
N MET A 232 -1.78 0.18 -9.76
CA MET A 232 -1.81 1.60 -10.12
C MET A 232 -1.60 1.77 -11.62
N PRO A 233 -2.10 2.88 -12.22
CA PRO A 233 -1.89 3.17 -13.64
C PRO A 233 -0.42 3.04 -14.05
N GLY A 234 -0.17 2.46 -15.22
CA GLY A 234 1.16 2.24 -15.78
C GLY A 234 1.93 1.05 -15.22
N ILE A 235 1.59 0.51 -14.04
CA ILE A 235 2.27 -0.66 -13.44
C ILE A 235 2.24 -1.91 -14.34
N PRO A 236 1.10 -2.25 -15.01
CA PRO A 236 1.05 -3.41 -15.89
C PRO A 236 2.04 -3.36 -17.07
N VAL A 237 2.48 -2.15 -17.46
CA VAL A 237 3.48 -1.93 -18.52
C VAL A 237 4.87 -1.74 -17.92
N LEU A 238 5.00 -0.98 -16.82
CA LEU A 238 6.28 -0.66 -16.18
C LEU A 238 7.03 -1.93 -15.77
N ILE A 239 6.38 -2.85 -15.06
CA ILE A 239 7.05 -4.05 -14.52
C ILE A 239 7.68 -4.89 -15.65
N PRO A 240 6.93 -5.38 -16.66
CA PRO A 240 7.55 -6.17 -17.72
C PRO A 240 8.55 -5.34 -18.55
N LEU A 241 8.38 -4.02 -18.66
CA LEU A 241 9.35 -3.14 -19.30
C LEU A 241 10.70 -3.15 -18.58
N ILE A 242 10.73 -2.81 -17.29
CA ILE A 242 11.99 -2.67 -16.53
C ILE A 242 12.65 -4.02 -16.24
N LYS A 243 11.87 -5.11 -16.17
CA LYS A 243 12.43 -6.47 -16.08
C LYS A 243 13.02 -6.95 -17.41
N GLY A 244 12.88 -6.17 -18.49
CA GLY A 244 13.46 -6.47 -19.81
C GLY A 244 12.71 -7.53 -20.59
N TRP A 245 11.43 -7.79 -20.26
CA TRP A 245 10.65 -8.87 -20.86
C TRP A 245 9.96 -8.48 -22.17
N LEU A 246 9.78 -7.18 -22.38
CA LEU A 246 9.07 -6.67 -23.54
C LEU A 246 9.96 -6.52 -24.78
N GLY A 247 11.26 -6.25 -24.63
CA GLY A 247 12.16 -5.95 -25.75
C GLY A 247 11.57 -4.91 -26.72
N ASP A 248 11.72 -5.15 -28.02
CA ASP A 248 11.18 -4.31 -29.08
C ASP A 248 9.64 -4.19 -29.10
N GLU A 249 8.93 -5.23 -28.67
CA GLU A 249 7.46 -5.22 -28.55
C GLU A 249 6.94 -4.31 -27.44
N ALA A 250 7.80 -3.64 -26.67
CA ALA A 250 7.37 -2.65 -25.69
C ALA A 250 6.46 -1.56 -26.30
N SER A 251 6.70 -1.15 -27.55
CA SER A 251 5.85 -0.18 -28.24
C SER A 251 4.42 -0.65 -28.49
N LEU A 252 4.15 -1.97 -28.45
CA LEU A 252 2.81 -2.52 -28.61
C LEU A 252 1.90 -2.24 -27.41
N LEU A 253 2.50 -1.86 -26.28
CA LEU A 253 1.79 -1.45 -25.06
C LEU A 253 1.71 0.09 -24.91
N SER A 254 2.00 0.85 -25.97
CA SER A 254 2.03 2.31 -25.87
C SER A 254 0.64 2.89 -25.60
N ASP A 255 -0.40 2.29 -26.17
CA ASP A 255 -1.76 2.82 -26.07
C ASP A 255 -2.31 2.68 -24.65
N GLU A 256 -2.03 1.57 -23.98
CA GLU A 256 -2.37 1.36 -22.57
C GLU A 256 -1.70 2.42 -21.68
N LEU A 257 -0.40 2.65 -21.87
CA LEU A 257 0.34 3.60 -21.06
C LEU A 257 0.00 5.07 -21.38
N ILE A 258 -0.34 5.37 -22.65
CA ILE A 258 -0.87 6.68 -23.07
C ILE A 258 -2.22 6.93 -22.42
N ALA A 259 -3.14 5.95 -22.42
CA ALA A 259 -4.45 6.11 -21.80
C ALA A 259 -4.32 6.40 -20.29
N ASP A 260 -3.43 5.67 -19.61
CA ASP A 260 -3.12 5.91 -18.21
C ASP A 260 -2.49 7.30 -17.97
N TYR A 261 -1.61 7.75 -18.87
CA TYR A 261 -1.00 9.08 -18.81
C TYR A 261 -2.03 10.20 -19.03
N GLU A 262 -2.85 10.12 -20.08
CA GLU A 262 -3.88 11.12 -20.39
C GLU A 262 -4.91 11.21 -19.24
N LYS A 263 -5.29 10.07 -18.66
CA LYS A 263 -6.22 9.99 -17.51
C LYS A 263 -5.61 10.59 -16.23
N SER A 264 -4.37 10.25 -15.91
CA SER A 264 -3.72 10.66 -14.66
C SER A 264 -3.25 12.12 -14.67
N THR A 265 -2.84 12.64 -15.83
CA THR A 265 -2.34 14.03 -15.96
C THR A 265 -3.40 15.02 -16.46
N GLY A 266 -4.48 14.54 -17.08
CA GLY A 266 -5.45 15.37 -17.79
C GLY A 266 -4.92 15.99 -19.09
N LYS A 267 -3.70 15.62 -19.53
CA LYS A 267 -3.08 16.14 -20.76
C LYS A 267 -3.45 15.25 -21.94
N ALA A 268 -4.19 15.77 -22.92
CA ALA A 268 -4.46 15.06 -24.17
C ALA A 268 -3.25 15.15 -25.13
N LEU A 269 -2.83 14.01 -25.68
CA LEU A 269 -1.70 13.93 -26.61
C LEU A 269 -2.15 13.98 -28.07
N ASN A 270 -1.39 14.69 -28.91
CA ASN A 270 -1.59 14.64 -30.35
C ASN A 270 -0.93 13.37 -30.95
N LEU A 271 -1.29 13.04 -32.20
CA LEU A 271 -0.78 11.85 -32.89
C LEU A 271 0.77 11.82 -32.98
N GLY A 272 1.41 12.97 -33.17
CA GLY A 272 2.87 13.06 -33.26
C GLY A 272 3.55 12.69 -31.94
N ASP A 273 3.00 13.13 -30.81
CA ASP A 273 3.50 12.78 -29.48
C ASP A 273 3.29 11.30 -29.15
N LYS A 274 2.14 10.73 -29.55
CA LYS A 274 1.87 9.29 -29.40
C LYS A 274 2.87 8.44 -30.19
N VAL A 275 3.16 8.80 -31.44
CA VAL A 275 4.16 8.11 -32.27
C VAL A 275 5.57 8.23 -31.69
N LYS A 276 5.98 9.42 -31.25
CA LYS A 276 7.28 9.63 -30.59
C LYS A 276 7.40 8.78 -29.33
N PHE A 277 6.34 8.70 -28.53
CA PHE A 277 6.33 7.92 -27.32
C PHE A 277 6.44 6.42 -27.60
N ALA A 278 5.72 5.88 -28.59
CA ALA A 278 5.86 4.49 -29.00
C ALA A 278 7.31 4.14 -29.39
N LEU A 279 7.98 5.02 -30.15
CA LEU A 279 9.41 4.86 -30.48
C LEU A 279 10.30 4.89 -29.24
N LYS A 280 10.02 5.81 -28.30
CA LYS A 280 10.75 5.90 -27.03
C LYS A 280 10.56 4.62 -26.20
N LEU A 281 9.34 4.10 -26.14
CA LEU A 281 9.00 2.90 -25.38
C LEU A 281 9.67 1.66 -25.97
N LYS A 282 9.73 1.55 -27.32
CA LYS A 282 10.56 0.52 -27.99
C LYS A 282 12.01 0.61 -27.54
N TRP A 283 12.61 1.80 -27.60
CA TRP A 283 13.99 2.01 -27.18
C TRP A 283 14.21 1.61 -25.71
N MET A 284 13.28 1.98 -24.81
CA MET A 284 13.34 1.59 -23.39
C MET A 284 13.29 0.06 -23.25
N GLY A 285 12.43 -0.60 -24.03
CA GLY A 285 12.35 -2.06 -24.07
C GLY A 285 13.65 -2.72 -24.51
N ASP A 286 14.23 -2.27 -25.62
CA ASP A 286 15.54 -2.75 -26.12
C ASP A 286 16.67 -2.48 -25.09
N TYR A 287 16.58 -1.38 -24.35
CA TYR A 287 17.55 -1.01 -23.32
C TYR A 287 17.47 -1.93 -22.09
N PHE A 288 16.26 -2.14 -21.55
CA PHE A 288 16.05 -2.96 -20.36
C PHE A 288 16.17 -4.45 -20.62
N GLU A 289 15.93 -4.92 -21.84
CA GLU A 289 16.24 -6.31 -22.23
C GLU A 289 17.74 -6.63 -22.02
N LYS A 290 18.62 -5.66 -22.29
CA LYS A 290 20.07 -5.79 -22.08
C LYS A 290 20.50 -5.50 -20.64
N LYS A 291 19.72 -4.69 -19.92
CA LYS A 291 20.02 -4.19 -18.58
C LYS A 291 18.76 -4.27 -17.71
N PRO A 292 18.31 -5.48 -17.34
CA PRO A 292 17.13 -5.63 -16.51
C PRO A 292 17.33 -4.99 -15.14
N VAL A 293 16.27 -4.37 -14.65
CA VAL A 293 16.25 -3.62 -13.40
C VAL A 293 15.80 -4.52 -12.26
N LYS A 294 16.47 -4.43 -11.11
CA LYS A 294 15.99 -5.08 -9.89
C LYS A 294 14.75 -4.35 -9.36
N LEU A 295 13.72 -5.09 -8.97
CA LEU A 295 12.50 -4.50 -8.44
C LEU A 295 12.32 -4.87 -6.97
N GLY A 296 12.11 -3.87 -6.12
CA GLY A 296 11.80 -4.08 -4.72
C GLY A 296 10.45 -3.49 -4.33
N LEU A 297 9.64 -4.26 -3.60
CA LEU A 297 8.42 -3.78 -2.97
C LEU A 297 8.68 -3.51 -1.48
N VAL A 298 8.26 -2.34 -0.99
CA VAL A 298 8.58 -1.85 0.36
C VAL A 298 7.36 -1.23 1.03
N THR A 299 6.66 -1.98 1.89
CA THR A 299 5.40 -1.55 2.52
C THR A 299 5.44 -1.56 4.05
N SER A 300 4.66 -0.68 4.68
CA SER A 300 4.37 -0.71 6.11
C SER A 300 3.24 -1.69 6.47
N SER A 301 2.65 -2.38 5.50
CA SER A 301 1.70 -3.47 5.73
C SER A 301 2.45 -4.74 6.17
N ILE A 302 1.79 -5.59 6.94
CA ILE A 302 2.38 -6.86 7.38
C ILE A 302 2.47 -7.86 6.21
N PHE A 303 3.36 -8.85 6.33
CA PHE A 303 3.62 -9.81 5.25
C PHE A 303 2.36 -10.50 4.72
N TYR A 304 1.49 -10.96 5.63
CA TYR A 304 0.25 -11.64 5.26
C TYR A 304 -0.64 -10.82 4.32
N GLU A 305 -0.78 -9.51 4.58
CA GLU A 305 -1.63 -8.63 3.78
C GLU A 305 -0.98 -8.36 2.43
N ALA A 306 0.30 -7.98 2.45
CA ALA A 306 1.06 -7.69 1.24
C ALA A 306 1.15 -8.90 0.28
N ASP A 307 1.33 -10.11 0.83
CA ASP A 307 1.38 -11.37 0.07
C ASP A 307 0.11 -11.61 -0.75
N ILE A 308 -1.06 -11.40 -0.14
CA ILE A 308 -2.35 -11.60 -0.81
C ILE A 308 -2.62 -10.47 -1.80
N VAL A 309 -2.40 -9.23 -1.38
CA VAL A 309 -2.62 -8.04 -2.22
C VAL A 309 -1.83 -8.15 -3.52
N ILE A 310 -0.54 -8.51 -3.45
CA ILE A 310 0.30 -8.58 -4.64
C ILE A 310 -0.04 -9.75 -5.55
N GLN A 311 -0.49 -10.88 -5.02
CA GLN A 311 -1.03 -11.96 -5.85
C GLN A 311 -2.27 -11.50 -6.63
N GLU A 312 -3.18 -10.75 -6.00
CA GLU A 312 -4.36 -10.21 -6.68
C GLU A 312 -3.97 -9.18 -7.74
N VAL A 313 -3.05 -8.26 -7.43
CA VAL A 313 -2.50 -7.29 -8.40
C VAL A 313 -1.96 -7.99 -9.64
N ILE A 314 -1.17 -9.05 -9.45
CA ILE A 314 -0.57 -9.80 -10.54
C ILE A 314 -1.63 -10.56 -11.34
N SER A 315 -2.69 -11.07 -10.70
CA SER A 315 -3.83 -11.67 -11.38
C SER A 315 -4.53 -10.66 -12.32
N VAL A 316 -4.76 -9.43 -11.85
CA VAL A 316 -5.32 -8.34 -12.68
C VAL A 316 -4.35 -7.96 -13.81
N MET A 317 -3.05 -7.85 -13.53
CA MET A 317 -2.02 -7.61 -14.55
C MET A 317 -1.98 -8.73 -15.60
N ALA A 318 -2.17 -9.99 -15.22
CA ALA A 318 -2.21 -11.12 -16.14
C ALA A 318 -3.37 -10.98 -17.14
N ALA A 319 -4.52 -10.43 -16.72
CA ALA A 319 -5.64 -10.15 -17.61
C ALA A 319 -5.31 -9.06 -18.65
N VAL A 320 -4.51 -8.06 -18.28
CA VAL A 320 -3.99 -7.05 -19.22
C VAL A 320 -3.07 -7.70 -20.26
N ILE A 321 -2.10 -8.52 -19.82
CA ILE A 321 -1.16 -9.20 -20.73
C ILE A 321 -1.89 -10.14 -21.71
N LYS A 322 -2.91 -10.89 -21.25
CA LYS A 322 -3.71 -11.76 -22.11
C LYS A 322 -4.41 -11.00 -23.24
N ARG A 323 -4.95 -9.81 -22.93
CA ARG A 323 -5.69 -8.95 -23.87
C ARG A 323 -4.78 -8.11 -24.78
N SER A 324 -3.51 -7.95 -24.43
CA SER A 324 -2.54 -7.16 -25.19
C SER A 324 -2.28 -7.69 -26.61
N SER A 325 -1.61 -6.89 -27.43
CA SER A 325 -1.18 -7.24 -28.79
C SER A 325 0.19 -7.92 -28.86
N LEU A 326 0.80 -8.26 -27.71
CA LEU A 326 2.09 -8.98 -27.63
C LEU A 326 2.02 -10.34 -28.33
N SER A 327 3.19 -10.81 -28.79
CA SER A 327 3.35 -12.16 -29.35
C SER A 327 3.04 -13.25 -28.33
N ASP A 328 2.55 -14.40 -28.81
CA ASP A 328 2.21 -15.54 -27.95
C ASP A 328 3.40 -16.03 -27.11
N ALA A 329 4.62 -15.93 -27.66
CA ALA A 329 5.85 -16.25 -26.95
C ALA A 329 6.07 -15.33 -25.74
N LYS A 330 5.94 -14.00 -25.92
CA LYS A 330 6.09 -13.04 -24.82
C LYS A 330 4.96 -13.15 -23.80
N LYS A 331 3.70 -13.31 -24.26
CA LYS A 331 2.57 -13.55 -23.36
C LYS A 331 2.78 -14.79 -22.49
N THR A 332 3.19 -15.91 -23.10
CA THR A 332 3.43 -17.16 -22.37
C THR A 332 4.53 -16.98 -21.33
N PHE A 333 5.65 -16.35 -21.70
CA PHE A 333 6.75 -16.09 -20.78
C PHE A 333 6.32 -15.21 -19.59
N ILE A 334 5.68 -14.06 -19.85
CA ILE A 334 5.26 -13.12 -18.80
C ILE A 334 4.22 -13.77 -17.87
N LEU A 335 3.25 -14.50 -18.43
CA LEU A 335 2.22 -15.18 -17.64
C LEU A 335 2.79 -16.32 -16.79
N GLU A 336 3.87 -16.98 -17.24
CA GLU A 336 4.59 -17.96 -16.42
C GLU A 336 5.30 -17.28 -15.25
N ALA A 337 6.00 -16.18 -15.51
CA ALA A 337 6.67 -15.39 -14.45
C ALA A 337 5.66 -14.86 -13.42
N TYR A 338 4.45 -14.49 -13.85
CA TYR A 338 3.38 -14.01 -12.97
C TYR A 338 2.79 -15.07 -12.03
N LYS A 339 3.13 -16.36 -12.19
CA LYS A 339 2.68 -17.39 -11.23
C LYS A 339 3.39 -17.30 -9.88
N ASP A 340 4.56 -16.66 -9.84
CA ASP A 340 5.34 -16.48 -8.62
C ASP A 340 5.91 -15.07 -8.58
N TYR A 341 5.37 -14.22 -7.71
CA TYR A 341 5.81 -12.84 -7.59
C TYR A 341 7.27 -12.70 -7.14
N HIS A 342 7.88 -13.75 -6.58
CA HIS A 342 9.32 -13.76 -6.31
C HIS A 342 10.18 -13.75 -7.58
N GLN A 343 9.62 -14.09 -8.75
CA GLN A 343 10.29 -13.89 -10.04
C GLN A 343 10.26 -12.43 -10.53
N ILE A 344 9.31 -11.65 -10.01
CA ILE A 344 9.14 -10.23 -10.31
C ILE A 344 10.01 -9.40 -9.36
N TYR A 345 9.84 -9.62 -8.06
CA TYR A 345 10.44 -8.82 -6.99
C TYR A 345 11.73 -9.45 -6.45
N ASP A 346 12.85 -8.79 -6.72
CA ASP A 346 14.17 -9.10 -6.17
C ASP A 346 14.28 -8.78 -4.67
N ALA A 347 13.41 -7.88 -4.17
CA ALA A 347 13.21 -7.64 -2.75
C ALA A 347 11.72 -7.49 -2.43
N PHE A 348 11.26 -8.19 -1.39
CA PHE A 348 9.93 -8.04 -0.83
C PHE A 348 10.09 -7.73 0.65
N VAL A 349 9.77 -6.49 1.04
CA VAL A 349 9.98 -5.97 2.39
C VAL A 349 8.68 -5.38 2.92
N THR A 350 8.32 -5.82 4.12
CA THR A 350 7.05 -5.54 4.78
C THR A 350 7.31 -5.08 6.20
N ALA A 351 6.28 -4.61 6.92
CA ALA A 351 6.42 -4.29 8.34
C ALA A 351 6.90 -5.49 9.18
N SER A 352 6.64 -6.72 8.72
CA SER A 352 7.09 -7.95 9.39
C SER A 352 8.61 -8.18 9.33
N ASP A 353 9.32 -7.45 8.46
CA ASP A 353 10.78 -7.48 8.38
C ASP A 353 11.46 -6.49 9.34
N SER A 354 10.68 -5.68 10.06
CA SER A 354 11.16 -4.65 10.98
C SER A 354 10.33 -4.62 12.27
N ASN A 355 10.52 -3.58 13.08
CA ASN A 355 9.69 -3.31 14.25
C ASN A 355 8.77 -2.10 13.97
N GLU A 356 7.60 -2.06 14.61
CA GLU A 356 6.63 -0.96 14.51
C GLU A 356 7.29 0.42 14.72
N ILE A 357 8.19 0.54 15.71
CA ILE A 357 8.90 1.81 16.00
C ILE A 357 9.95 2.18 14.94
N ARG A 358 10.18 1.33 13.95
CA ARG A 358 11.18 1.47 12.88
C ARG A 358 10.54 1.43 11.49
N LEU A 359 9.20 1.53 11.39
CA LEU A 359 8.50 1.71 10.11
C LEU A 359 8.71 3.14 9.58
N LYS A 360 8.18 3.43 8.39
CA LYS A 360 8.26 4.78 7.79
C LYS A 360 7.75 5.83 8.81
N PRO A 361 8.47 6.94 9.05
CA PRO A 361 9.49 7.55 8.19
C PRO A 361 10.95 7.07 8.41
N HIS A 362 11.18 6.05 9.24
CA HIS A 362 12.51 5.48 9.38
C HIS A 362 12.95 4.78 8.09
N ARG A 363 14.25 4.84 7.79
CA ARG A 363 14.85 4.30 6.55
C ARG A 363 14.88 2.77 6.47
N ASP A 364 14.53 2.09 7.55
CA ASP A 364 14.90 0.70 7.82
C ASP A 364 14.34 -0.25 6.75
N LEU A 365 13.07 -0.11 6.37
CA LEU A 365 12.46 -0.95 5.33
C LEU A 365 13.16 -0.80 3.97
N TYR A 366 13.45 0.43 3.54
CA TYR A 366 14.19 0.69 2.30
C TYR A 366 15.64 0.21 2.38
N SER A 367 16.28 0.34 3.54
CA SER A 367 17.64 -0.17 3.76
C SER A 367 17.70 -1.70 3.67
N ILE A 368 16.70 -2.39 4.23
CA ILE A 368 16.54 -3.84 4.11
C ILE A 368 16.29 -4.21 2.64
N ALA A 369 15.47 -3.44 1.91
CA ALA A 369 15.18 -3.70 0.50
C ALA A 369 16.41 -3.57 -0.39
N LEU A 370 17.22 -2.51 -0.19
CA LEU A 370 18.51 -2.35 -0.87
C LEU A 370 19.43 -3.54 -0.60
N HIS A 371 19.52 -3.99 0.65
CA HIS A 371 20.34 -5.15 1.02
C HIS A 371 19.83 -6.45 0.41
N LYS A 372 18.53 -6.76 0.50
CA LYS A 372 17.91 -7.96 -0.10
C LYS A 372 18.08 -7.98 -1.62
N ALA A 373 17.96 -6.82 -2.27
CA ALA A 373 18.23 -6.68 -3.70
C ALA A 373 19.72 -6.78 -4.05
N GLY A 374 20.64 -6.91 -3.07
CA GLY A 374 22.08 -7.01 -3.31
C GLY A 374 22.67 -5.73 -3.90
N LEU A 375 22.22 -4.57 -3.41
CA LEU A 375 22.73 -3.25 -3.79
C LEU A 375 23.59 -2.69 -2.66
N MET A 376 24.73 -2.10 -3.05
CA MET A 376 25.69 -1.47 -2.14
C MET A 376 25.61 0.06 -2.27
N PRO A 377 26.16 0.84 -1.32
CA PRO A 377 26.08 2.31 -1.35
C PRO A 377 26.52 2.97 -2.66
N GLU A 378 27.51 2.40 -3.37
CA GLU A 378 27.98 2.84 -4.69
C GLU A 378 26.96 2.68 -5.82
N ASP A 379 25.84 2.00 -5.56
CA ASP A 379 24.74 1.83 -6.49
C ASP A 379 23.53 2.70 -6.16
N PHE A 380 23.48 3.38 -5.00
CA PHE A 380 22.30 4.12 -4.57
C PHE A 380 21.96 5.32 -5.46
N ASP A 381 22.94 5.84 -6.21
CA ASP A 381 22.74 6.86 -7.25
C ASP A 381 22.15 6.32 -8.56
N LYS A 382 21.97 4.99 -8.65
CA LYS A 382 21.35 4.24 -9.77
C LYS A 382 20.03 3.59 -9.36
N VAL A 383 19.50 3.96 -8.18
CA VAL A 383 18.22 3.48 -7.66
C VAL A 383 17.19 4.60 -7.73
N VAL A 384 15.99 4.27 -8.20
CA VAL A 384 14.82 5.15 -8.10
C VAL A 384 13.90 4.61 -7.01
N GLY A 385 13.44 5.49 -6.14
CA GLY A 385 12.44 5.18 -5.13
C GLY A 385 11.10 5.83 -5.48
N PHE A 386 9.99 5.08 -5.48
CA PHE A 386 8.63 5.62 -5.69
C PHE A 386 7.83 5.53 -4.40
N GLU A 387 7.22 6.65 -4.01
CA GLU A 387 6.41 6.80 -2.79
C GLU A 387 5.24 7.74 -3.02
N ASP A 388 4.16 7.58 -2.28
CA ASP A 388 3.01 8.48 -2.30
C ASP A 388 3.00 9.42 -1.09
N SER A 389 3.76 9.11 -0.02
CA SER A 389 3.63 9.77 1.28
C SER A 389 4.85 10.59 1.73
N GLN A 390 4.64 11.57 2.63
CA GLN A 390 5.74 12.29 3.30
C GLN A 390 6.66 11.32 4.05
N SER A 391 6.06 10.39 4.81
CA SER A 391 6.84 9.47 5.65
C SER A 391 7.76 8.61 4.79
N GLY A 392 7.25 8.13 3.66
CA GLY A 392 7.99 7.29 2.75
C GLY A 392 9.05 8.03 1.93
N THR A 393 8.76 9.23 1.44
CA THR A 393 9.78 10.06 0.74
C THR A 393 10.96 10.37 1.66
N VAL A 394 10.71 10.67 2.95
CA VAL A 394 11.76 10.79 3.97
C VAL A 394 12.52 9.47 4.13
N ALA A 395 11.83 8.34 4.23
CA ALA A 395 12.45 7.02 4.41
C ALA A 395 13.37 6.64 3.24
N ILE A 396 12.95 6.86 1.98
CA ILE A 396 13.76 6.64 0.77
C ILE A 396 15.06 7.46 0.83
N ARG A 397 14.93 8.76 1.10
CA ARG A 397 16.05 9.70 1.10
C ARG A 397 17.02 9.42 2.24
N ALA A 398 16.49 9.06 3.41
CA ALA A 398 17.27 8.64 4.58
C ALA A 398 17.95 7.27 4.37
N ALA A 399 17.43 6.41 3.49
CA ALA A 399 18.08 5.16 3.08
C ALA A 399 19.24 5.37 2.08
N GLY A 400 19.48 6.61 1.65
CA GLY A 400 20.58 6.96 0.74
C GLY A 400 20.17 7.09 -0.73
N ILE A 401 18.89 6.90 -1.06
CA ILE A 401 18.39 6.96 -2.43
C ILE A 401 18.12 8.41 -2.81
N GLY A 402 18.98 8.95 -3.68
CA GLY A 402 18.89 10.34 -4.13
C GLY A 402 17.70 10.59 -5.05
N CYS A 403 17.38 9.67 -5.95
CA CYS A 403 16.29 9.79 -6.92
C CYS A 403 14.97 9.30 -6.32
N CYS A 404 14.39 10.14 -5.46
CA CYS A 404 13.11 9.88 -4.80
C CYS A 404 11.98 10.56 -5.56
N ILE A 405 10.96 9.79 -5.95
CA ILE A 405 9.83 10.23 -6.75
C ILE A 405 8.59 10.13 -5.88
N ALA A 406 7.99 11.27 -5.56
CA ALA A 406 6.67 11.30 -4.98
C ALA A 406 5.63 11.18 -6.11
N VAL A 407 4.71 10.22 -5.99
CA VAL A 407 3.56 10.02 -6.86
C VAL A 407 2.29 10.23 -6.05
N PRO A 408 2.00 11.48 -5.61
CA PRO A 408 0.85 11.72 -4.78
C PRO A 408 -0.44 11.38 -5.54
N PHE A 409 -1.34 10.72 -4.84
CA PHE A 409 -2.71 10.48 -5.29
C PHE A 409 -3.65 11.29 -4.40
N ALA A 410 -4.96 11.24 -4.64
CA ALA A 410 -5.93 12.19 -4.07
C ALA A 410 -5.82 12.38 -2.54
N GLN A 411 -5.29 11.38 -1.84
CA GLN A 411 -5.23 11.28 -0.39
C GLN A 411 -3.89 11.74 0.22
N THR A 412 -2.84 11.88 -0.59
CA THR A 412 -1.53 12.40 -0.16
C THR A 412 -1.17 13.73 -0.80
N LEU A 413 -2.08 14.35 -1.56
CA LEU A 413 -1.90 15.68 -2.17
C LEU A 413 -1.55 16.78 -1.15
N SER A 414 -1.98 16.63 0.12
CA SER A 414 -1.73 17.60 1.19
C SER A 414 -0.43 17.34 1.98
N HIS A 415 0.27 16.24 1.69
CA HIS A 415 1.51 15.90 2.39
C HIS A 415 2.66 16.85 2.02
N ASN A 416 3.58 17.07 2.96
CA ASN A 416 4.84 17.72 2.64
C ASN A 416 5.77 16.73 1.92
N LEU A 417 5.95 16.92 0.61
CA LEU A 417 6.78 16.07 -0.25
C LEU A 417 8.13 16.72 -0.61
N GLU A 418 8.62 17.70 0.17
CA GLU A 418 9.90 18.39 -0.04
C GLU A 418 11.11 17.44 -0.05
N ALA A 419 11.01 16.28 0.62
CA ALA A 419 12.05 15.27 0.58
C ALA A 419 12.20 14.64 -0.82
N ALA A 420 11.17 14.67 -1.66
CA ALA A 420 11.22 14.09 -2.99
C ALA A 420 12.07 14.93 -3.96
N SER A 421 12.79 14.23 -4.84
CA SER A 421 13.49 14.87 -5.96
C SER A 421 12.54 15.22 -7.09
N HIS A 422 11.42 14.54 -7.25
CA HIS A 422 10.35 14.89 -8.18
C HIS A 422 9.01 14.61 -7.53
N VAL A 423 8.01 15.42 -7.87
CA VAL A 423 6.61 15.21 -7.47
C VAL A 423 5.80 15.10 -8.77
N LEU A 424 5.24 13.92 -9.02
CA LEU A 424 4.55 13.56 -10.25
C LEU A 424 3.09 13.19 -9.95
N PRO A 425 2.15 14.14 -10.00
CA PRO A 425 0.72 13.86 -9.81
C PRO A 425 0.16 12.88 -10.86
N GLY A 426 0.78 12.79 -12.04
CA GLY A 426 0.46 11.80 -13.06
C GLY A 426 1.05 10.41 -12.81
N GLY A 427 1.70 10.20 -11.66
CA GLY A 427 2.16 8.88 -11.22
C GLY A 427 3.25 8.26 -12.08
N VAL A 428 3.27 6.92 -12.08
CA VAL A 428 4.16 6.10 -12.92
C VAL A 428 4.04 6.40 -14.42
N PRO A 429 2.84 6.62 -15.00
CA PRO A 429 2.71 7.00 -16.40
C PRO A 429 3.51 8.27 -16.74
N GLU A 430 3.43 9.30 -15.89
CA GLU A 430 4.22 10.53 -16.05
C GLU A 430 5.73 10.24 -15.94
N ALA A 431 6.15 9.42 -14.97
CA ALA A 431 7.56 9.04 -14.82
C ALA A 431 8.12 8.33 -16.06
N VAL A 432 7.34 7.47 -16.73
CA VAL A 432 7.76 6.80 -17.96
C VAL A 432 7.67 7.77 -19.15
N PHE A 433 6.58 8.51 -19.30
CA PHE A 433 6.30 9.35 -20.46
C PHE A 433 7.18 10.61 -20.51
N ASP A 434 7.18 11.42 -19.45
CA ASP A 434 7.88 12.71 -19.45
C ASP A 434 9.36 12.55 -19.06
N PHE A 435 9.68 11.57 -18.22
CA PHE A 435 11.02 11.44 -17.63
C PHE A 435 11.81 10.21 -18.09
N SER A 436 11.18 9.26 -18.79
CA SER A 436 11.81 7.99 -19.19
C SER A 436 12.49 7.27 -18.01
N LEU A 437 11.82 7.26 -16.84
CA LEU A 437 12.40 6.74 -15.60
C LEU A 437 13.71 7.43 -15.19
N PHE A 438 13.82 8.72 -15.52
CA PHE A 438 14.89 9.63 -15.13
C PHE A 438 16.27 9.30 -15.72
N LEU A 439 16.32 8.41 -16.71
CA LEU A 439 17.54 8.12 -17.46
C LEU A 439 18.07 9.39 -18.16
N GLU A 440 19.38 9.61 -18.04
CA GLU A 440 20.07 10.72 -18.71
C GLU A 440 19.90 10.69 -20.23
N SER A 441 19.82 11.89 -20.83
CA SER A 441 19.56 12.01 -22.26
C SER A 441 20.70 11.57 -23.17
N SER A 442 21.90 11.45 -22.62
CA SER A 442 23.07 10.86 -23.29
C SER A 442 22.93 9.35 -23.54
N ILE A 443 21.92 8.70 -22.95
CA ILE A 443 21.70 7.26 -23.08
C ILE A 443 20.84 6.94 -24.32
N TYR A 444 20.04 7.91 -24.81
CA TYR A 444 19.15 7.74 -25.97
C TYR A 444 19.89 7.66 -27.30
#